data_AF-A0A100Y647-F1
#
_entry.id   AF-A0A100Y647-F1
#
_cell.length_a   1.000
_cell.length_b   1.000
_cell.length_c   1.000
_cell.angle_alpha   90.00
_cell.angle_beta   90.00
_cell.angle_gamma   90.00
#
_symmetry.space_group_name_H-M   'P 1'
#
loop_
_entity.id
_entity.type
_entity.pdbx_description
1 polymer ?
#
loop_
_entity_poly.entity_id
_entity_poly.type
_entity_poly.pdbx_seq_one_letter_code
_entity_poly.pdbx_strand_id
1 'polypeptide(L)'
;MTDLARILDTGLGWLYDTVQPDDAHQQHHGIQLHLPEANRWYGFCPSGAQHRPVVSVDVINVEWVDNGPNTQQTPANPLEPGELPALVKELYRRGFESTGTWNGHPGVSGSVGLVRPAHPTLVAAVDRYRHGCPLHPNRSVFCDCEQWTAGFGRVVRPDLRPTPAVARSAEDAH
;
A
#
# COMPACT_ATOMS: atom_id res chain seq x y z
N MET A 1 10.52 17.65 -4.06
CA MET A 1 10.46 16.18 -4.15
C MET A 1 9.10 15.82 -4.70
N THR A 2 9.02 14.97 -5.71
CA THR A 2 7.73 14.57 -6.31
C THR A 2 6.88 13.81 -5.29
N ASP A 3 5.56 14.02 -5.32
CA ASP A 3 4.64 13.41 -4.35
C ASP A 3 4.67 11.87 -4.38
N LEU A 4 4.90 11.26 -5.56
CA LEU A 4 5.13 9.81 -5.68
C LEU A 4 6.36 9.33 -4.91
N ALA A 5 7.48 10.07 -4.96
CA ALA A 5 8.69 9.66 -4.24
C ALA A 5 8.43 9.61 -2.73
N ARG A 6 7.72 10.61 -2.20
CA ARG A 6 7.32 10.67 -0.80
C ARG A 6 6.40 9.50 -0.44
N ILE A 7 5.39 9.19 -1.26
CA ILE A 7 4.51 8.01 -1.06
C ILE A 7 5.33 6.73 -0.98
N LEU A 8 6.24 6.49 -1.93
CA LEU A 8 7.07 5.29 -1.95
C LEU A 8 7.96 5.22 -0.70
N ASP A 9 8.66 6.30 -0.36
CA ASP A 9 9.56 6.31 0.79
C ASP A 9 8.78 6.07 2.10
N THR A 10 7.58 6.64 2.21
CA THR A 10 6.70 6.49 3.38
C THR A 10 6.16 5.06 3.50
N GLY A 11 5.64 4.50 2.41
CA GLY A 11 5.07 3.16 2.42
C GLY A 11 6.13 2.06 2.54
N LEU A 12 7.30 2.24 1.92
CA LEU A 12 8.42 1.31 2.05
C LEU A 12 9.03 1.37 3.46
N GLY A 13 9.20 2.56 4.04
CA GLY A 13 9.65 2.70 5.42
C GLY A 13 8.67 2.05 6.41
N TRP A 14 7.36 2.16 6.16
CA TRP A 14 6.37 1.43 6.92
C TRP A 14 6.48 -0.10 6.77
N LEU A 15 6.63 -0.59 5.54
CA LEU A 15 6.73 -2.02 5.27
C LEU A 15 7.97 -2.68 5.89
N TYR A 16 9.11 -1.99 5.86
CA TYR A 16 10.40 -2.62 6.13
C TYR A 16 11.08 -2.16 7.41
N ASP A 17 10.78 -0.96 7.91
CA ASP A 17 11.53 -0.36 9.02
C ASP A 17 10.66 -0.09 10.26
N THR A 18 9.33 -0.20 10.13
CA THR A 18 8.41 0.09 11.25
C THR A 18 8.12 -1.14 12.09
N VAL A 19 8.59 -1.10 13.33
CA VAL A 19 8.24 -2.07 14.38
C VAL A 19 6.76 -1.92 14.75
N GLN A 20 6.09 -3.07 14.89
CA GLN A 20 4.68 -3.15 15.29
C GLN A 20 4.56 -3.75 16.69
N PRO A 21 3.62 -3.29 17.52
CA PRO A 21 3.33 -3.91 18.81
C PRO A 21 2.92 -5.39 18.69
N ASP A 22 3.18 -6.14 19.76
CA ASP A 22 2.91 -7.58 19.83
C ASP A 22 1.43 -7.94 19.87
N ASP A 23 0.57 -6.94 20.09
CA ASP A 23 -0.88 -7.05 20.17
C ASP A 23 -1.61 -6.26 19.06
N ALA A 24 -0.86 -5.76 18.07
CA ALA A 24 -1.43 -5.10 16.91
C ALA A 24 -2.05 -6.10 15.92
N HIS A 25 -3.16 -5.71 15.28
CA HIS A 25 -3.80 -6.47 14.20
C HIS A 25 -3.72 -5.68 12.90
N GLN A 26 -3.03 -6.23 11.90
CA GLN A 26 -2.91 -5.59 10.59
C GLN A 26 -3.64 -6.43 9.53
N GLN A 27 -4.57 -5.82 8.82
CA GLN A 27 -5.20 -6.48 7.66
C GLN A 27 -4.16 -6.73 6.57
N HIS A 28 -4.29 -7.83 5.82
CA HIS A 28 -3.32 -8.22 4.80
C HIS A 28 -3.16 -7.19 3.65
N HIS A 29 -4.16 -6.32 3.41
CA HIS A 29 -4.09 -5.21 2.45
C HIS A 29 -3.23 -4.03 2.92
N GLY A 30 -2.75 -4.02 4.17
CA GLY A 30 -1.77 -3.04 4.64
C GLY A 30 -2.29 -1.62 4.80
N ILE A 31 -1.56 -0.66 4.20
CA ILE A 31 -1.91 0.77 4.18
C ILE A 31 -2.12 1.26 2.75
N GLN A 32 -2.82 2.39 2.62
CA GLN A 32 -3.11 3.04 1.35
C GLN A 32 -2.65 4.49 1.42
N LEU A 33 -1.87 4.93 0.44
CA LEU A 33 -1.35 6.30 0.35
C LEU A 33 -1.81 6.94 -0.97
N HIS A 34 -2.41 8.12 -0.90
CA HIS A 34 -3.09 8.72 -2.04
C HIS A 34 -2.18 9.73 -2.77
N LEU A 35 -2.24 9.68 -4.09
CA LEU A 35 -1.65 10.62 -5.05
C LEU A 35 -2.78 11.24 -5.90
N PRO A 36 -3.65 12.06 -5.29
CA PRO A 36 -4.90 12.52 -5.92
C PRO A 36 -4.68 13.30 -7.22
N GLU A 37 -3.59 14.06 -7.33
CA GLU A 37 -3.22 14.83 -8.52
C GLU A 37 -2.90 13.94 -9.74
N ALA A 38 -2.61 12.65 -9.52
CA ALA A 38 -2.43 11.65 -10.56
C ALA A 38 -3.66 10.72 -10.70
N ASN A 39 -4.74 10.94 -9.94
CA ASN A 39 -5.86 10.01 -9.82
C ASN A 39 -5.40 8.59 -9.43
N ARG A 40 -4.41 8.48 -8.54
CA ARG A 40 -3.85 7.20 -8.08
C ARG A 40 -3.85 7.08 -6.57
N TRP A 41 -4.03 5.86 -6.08
CA TRP A 41 -3.59 5.49 -4.74
C TRP A 41 -2.67 4.28 -4.81
N TYR A 42 -1.79 4.19 -3.83
CA TYR A 42 -0.79 3.15 -3.72
C TYR A 42 -1.03 2.33 -2.46
N GLY A 43 -1.27 1.04 -2.64
CA GLY A 43 -1.38 0.07 -1.54
C GLY A 43 -0.01 -0.50 -1.20
N PHE A 44 0.28 -0.62 0.09
CA PHE A 44 1.49 -1.27 0.60
C PHE A 44 1.07 -2.47 1.42
N CYS A 45 0.98 -3.63 0.78
CA CYS A 45 0.50 -4.86 1.39
C CYS A 45 1.68 -5.64 1.99
N PRO A 46 1.73 -5.89 3.31
CA PRO A 46 2.84 -6.60 3.94
C PRO A 46 2.94 -8.08 3.60
N SER A 47 1.82 -8.71 3.19
CA SER A 47 1.78 -10.14 2.87
C SER A 47 0.74 -10.43 1.79
N GLY A 48 1.19 -10.47 0.53
CA GLY A 48 0.41 -10.88 -0.64
C GLY A 48 0.81 -12.28 -1.14
N ALA A 49 0.97 -12.43 -2.46
CA ALA A 49 1.34 -13.71 -3.08
C ALA A 49 2.63 -14.28 -2.48
N GLN A 50 2.64 -15.58 -2.17
CA GLN A 50 3.77 -16.28 -1.56
C GLN A 50 4.26 -15.64 -0.24
N HIS A 51 3.37 -14.97 0.50
CA HIS A 51 3.69 -14.22 1.72
C HIS A 51 4.72 -13.08 1.52
N ARG A 52 4.89 -12.61 0.29
CA ARG A 52 5.77 -11.48 -0.04
C ARG A 52 5.01 -10.16 -0.09
N PRO A 53 5.67 -9.03 0.21
CA PRO A 53 5.02 -7.73 0.11
C PRO A 53 4.63 -7.38 -1.32
N VAL A 54 3.60 -6.57 -1.45
CA VAL A 54 3.07 -6.08 -2.72
C VAL A 54 2.90 -4.57 -2.63
N VAL A 55 3.36 -3.86 -3.67
CA VAL A 55 2.96 -2.47 -3.91
C VAL A 55 1.88 -2.48 -4.98
N SER A 56 0.66 -2.07 -4.65
CA SER A 56 -0.40 -1.87 -5.62
C SER A 56 -0.46 -0.42 -6.08
N VAL A 57 -0.95 -0.21 -7.29
CA VAL A 57 -1.36 1.09 -7.81
C VAL A 57 -2.78 0.92 -8.35
N ASP A 58 -3.64 1.85 -7.98
CA ASP A 58 -5.07 1.76 -8.24
C ASP A 58 -5.59 3.13 -8.68
N VAL A 59 -6.48 3.16 -9.66
CA VAL A 59 -7.17 4.38 -10.11
C VAL A 59 -8.21 4.77 -9.06
N ILE A 60 -8.15 6.01 -8.54
CA ILE A 60 -9.08 6.46 -7.48
C ILE A 60 -10.50 6.62 -8.06
N ASN A 61 -10.64 7.44 -9.09
CA ASN A 61 -11.91 7.74 -9.74
C ASN A 61 -11.93 7.07 -11.12
N VAL A 62 -12.63 5.93 -11.22
CA VAL A 62 -12.74 5.19 -12.47
C VAL A 62 -13.91 5.71 -13.29
N GLU A 63 -13.64 6.06 -14.53
CA GLU A 63 -14.64 6.34 -15.55
C GLU A 63 -14.87 5.07 -16.36
N TRP A 64 -16.13 4.71 -16.61
CA TRP A 64 -16.49 3.48 -17.29
C TRP A 64 -17.13 3.77 -18.64
N VAL A 65 -16.69 3.06 -19.67
CA VAL A 65 -17.35 3.02 -20.97
C VAL A 65 -18.49 1.99 -20.90
N ASP A 66 -19.70 2.42 -21.25
CA ASP A 66 -20.81 1.50 -21.49
C ASP A 66 -20.61 0.82 -22.84
N ASN A 67 -20.27 -0.47 -22.79
CA ASN A 67 -20.03 -1.30 -23.96
C ASN A 67 -21.32 -1.99 -24.47
N GLY A 68 -22.48 -1.62 -23.92
CA GLY A 68 -23.77 -2.20 -24.25
C GLY A 68 -24.19 -3.33 -23.29
N PRO A 69 -25.43 -3.81 -23.44
CA PRO A 69 -26.03 -4.78 -22.52
C PRO A 69 -25.23 -6.09 -22.47
N ASN A 70 -25.03 -6.63 -21.26
CA ASN A 70 -24.30 -7.88 -20.99
C ASN A 70 -22.83 -7.90 -21.46
N THR A 71 -22.24 -6.74 -21.78
CA THR A 71 -20.82 -6.63 -22.11
C THR A 71 -20.06 -6.10 -20.90
N GLN A 72 -18.87 -6.65 -20.64
CA GLN A 72 -18.02 -6.18 -19.56
C GLN A 72 -17.64 -4.71 -19.82
N GLN A 73 -17.86 -3.84 -18.84
CA GLN A 73 -17.44 -2.46 -18.90
C GLN A 73 -15.92 -2.37 -18.96
N THR A 74 -15.42 -1.43 -19.76
CA THR A 74 -14.00 -1.12 -19.85
C THR A 74 -13.75 0.25 -19.23
N PRO A 75 -12.68 0.42 -18.45
CA PRO A 75 -12.33 1.74 -17.94
C PRO A 75 -11.95 2.68 -19.09
N ALA A 76 -12.48 3.90 -19.07
CA ALA A 76 -12.08 4.97 -19.98
C ALA A 76 -10.73 5.59 -19.58
N ASN A 77 -10.34 5.44 -18.32
CA ASN A 77 -9.12 5.96 -17.72
C ASN A 77 -8.32 4.87 -16.97
N PRO A 78 -7.92 3.76 -17.64
CA PRO A 78 -7.15 2.70 -17.00
C PRO A 78 -5.76 3.18 -16.53
N LEU A 79 -5.02 2.28 -15.90
CA LEU A 79 -3.58 2.48 -15.74
C LEU A 79 -2.91 2.63 -17.10
N GLU A 80 -1.89 3.48 -17.15
CA GLU A 80 -1.13 3.70 -18.39
C GLU A 80 -0.28 2.46 -18.72
N PRO A 81 -0.08 2.10 -20.00
CA PRO A 81 0.69 0.91 -20.39
C PRO A 81 2.09 0.81 -19.76
N GLY A 82 2.73 1.95 -19.48
CA GLY A 82 4.07 2.04 -18.91
C GLY A 82 4.13 2.22 -17.39
N GLU A 83 2.98 2.28 -16.69
CA GLU A 83 2.93 2.67 -15.29
C GLU A 83 3.59 1.65 -14.35
N LEU A 84 3.30 0.36 -14.52
CA LEU A 84 3.94 -0.70 -13.73
C LEU A 84 5.44 -0.87 -14.03
N PRO A 85 5.91 -0.88 -15.30
CA PRO A 85 7.34 -0.83 -15.58
C PRO A 85 8.07 0.36 -14.95
N ALA A 86 7.45 1.55 -14.96
CA ALA A 86 8.01 2.74 -14.32
C ALA A 86 8.10 2.57 -12.79
N LEU A 87 7.05 2.03 -12.17
CA LEU A 87 7.04 1.73 -10.74
C LEU A 87 8.12 0.70 -10.35
N VAL A 88 8.28 -0.38 -11.12
CA VAL A 88 9.35 -1.37 -10.90
C VAL A 88 10.73 -0.72 -10.97
N LYS A 89 10.98 0.13 -11.98
CA LYS A 89 12.25 0.84 -12.11
C LYS A 89 12.53 1.74 -10.91
N GLU A 90 11.50 2.42 -10.41
CA GLU A 90 11.61 3.36 -9.30
C GLU A 90 11.79 2.65 -7.93
N LEU A 91 11.18 1.47 -7.77
CA LEU A 91 11.43 0.56 -6.65
C LEU A 91 12.86 0.01 -6.68
N TYR A 92 13.32 -0.44 -7.86
CA TYR A 92 14.69 -0.92 -8.05
C TYR A 92 15.73 0.17 -7.71
N ARG A 93 15.49 1.41 -8.13
CA ARG A 93 16.36 2.57 -7.80
C ARG A 93 16.49 2.82 -6.29
N ARG A 94 15.49 2.39 -5.50
CA ARG A 94 15.50 2.44 -4.02
C ARG A 94 16.08 1.17 -3.37
N GLY A 95 16.56 0.21 -4.16
CA GLY A 95 17.11 -1.05 -3.67
C GLY A 95 16.06 -2.14 -3.40
N PHE A 96 14.85 -2.00 -3.97
CA PHE A 96 13.80 -3.02 -3.85
C PHE A 96 13.63 -3.79 -5.16
N GLU A 97 14.06 -5.05 -5.15
CA GLU A 97 13.89 -5.95 -6.29
C GLU A 97 12.44 -6.46 -6.39
N SER A 98 11.98 -6.66 -7.63
CA SER A 98 10.63 -7.16 -7.91
C SER A 98 10.65 -8.65 -8.28
N THR A 99 9.65 -9.39 -7.81
CA THR A 99 9.37 -10.78 -8.24
C THR A 99 8.51 -10.84 -9.51
N GLY A 100 7.99 -9.70 -9.97
CA GLY A 100 7.10 -9.60 -11.13
C GLY A 100 5.94 -8.66 -10.88
N THR A 101 5.13 -8.49 -11.93
CA THR A 101 3.95 -7.63 -11.94
C THR A 101 2.71 -8.42 -12.34
N TRP A 102 1.55 -8.04 -11.83
CA TRP A 102 0.26 -8.60 -12.23
C TRP A 102 -0.81 -7.52 -12.26
N ASN A 103 -1.91 -7.85 -12.94
CA ASN A 103 -2.89 -6.87 -13.38
C ASN A 103 -2.17 -5.73 -14.13
N GLY A 104 -2.64 -4.50 -14.07
CA GLY A 104 -2.11 -3.39 -14.85
C GLY A 104 -2.93 -3.14 -16.09
N HIS A 105 -2.40 -2.35 -17.02
CA HIS A 105 -3.10 -1.96 -18.24
C HIS A 105 -3.67 -3.17 -19.01
N PRO A 106 -4.92 -3.12 -19.50
CA PRO A 106 -5.87 -2.00 -19.48
C PRO A 106 -6.81 -1.98 -18.24
N GLY A 107 -6.40 -2.58 -17.12
CA GLY A 107 -7.14 -2.55 -15.85
C GLY A 107 -6.94 -1.26 -15.05
N VAL A 108 -7.76 -1.11 -14.00
CA VAL A 108 -7.72 0.02 -13.05
C VAL A 108 -6.83 -0.23 -11.83
N SER A 109 -6.30 -1.44 -11.72
CA SER A 109 -5.45 -1.87 -10.62
C SER A 109 -4.27 -2.63 -11.19
N GLY A 110 -3.10 -2.40 -10.59
CA GLY A 110 -1.84 -3.02 -10.97
C GLY A 110 -1.04 -3.31 -9.72
N SER A 111 -0.11 -4.26 -9.80
CA SER A 111 0.64 -4.67 -8.62
C SER A 111 2.04 -5.10 -8.97
N VAL A 112 2.95 -4.82 -8.05
CA VAL A 112 4.36 -5.18 -8.10
C VAL A 112 4.69 -5.99 -6.85
N GLY A 113 5.14 -7.23 -7.04
CA GLY A 113 5.62 -8.08 -5.95
C GLY A 113 7.06 -7.73 -5.60
N LEU A 114 7.40 -7.75 -4.32
CA LEU A 114 8.75 -7.47 -3.82
C LEU A 114 9.45 -8.74 -3.35
N VAL A 115 10.76 -8.85 -3.57
CA VAL A 115 11.55 -10.03 -3.18
C VAL A 115 11.70 -10.13 -1.66
N ARG A 116 12.08 -9.04 -0.98
CA ARG A 116 12.36 -9.04 0.47
C ARG A 116 11.07 -9.12 1.29
N PRO A 117 10.97 -9.97 2.34
CA PRO A 117 9.79 -9.98 3.20
C PRO A 117 9.69 -8.67 4.00
N ALA A 118 8.47 -8.27 4.37
CA ALA A 118 8.24 -7.10 5.23
C ALA A 118 8.85 -7.29 6.63
N HIS A 119 8.85 -6.23 7.44
CA HIS A 119 9.36 -6.26 8.80
C HIS A 119 8.70 -7.39 9.61
N PRO A 120 9.47 -8.23 10.34
CA PRO A 120 8.93 -9.44 11.00
C PRO A 120 7.74 -9.17 11.94
N THR A 121 7.75 -8.06 12.68
CA THR A 121 6.63 -7.71 13.59
C THR A 121 5.37 -7.32 12.83
N LEU A 122 5.52 -6.75 11.63
CA LEU A 122 4.40 -6.41 10.75
C LEU A 122 3.79 -7.68 10.14
N VAL A 123 4.64 -8.64 9.73
CA VAL A 123 4.19 -9.98 9.32
C VAL A 123 3.45 -10.67 10.47
N ALA A 124 3.99 -10.63 11.69
CA ALA A 124 3.33 -11.20 12.86
C ALA A 124 1.96 -10.54 13.15
N ALA A 125 1.82 -9.23 12.96
CA ALA A 125 0.54 -8.55 13.09
C ALA A 125 -0.50 -8.98 12.04
N VAL A 126 -0.05 -9.29 10.81
CA VAL A 126 -0.92 -9.86 9.77
C VAL A 126 -1.31 -11.29 10.11
N ASP A 127 -0.39 -12.09 10.63
CA ASP A 127 -0.68 -13.46 11.03
C ASP A 127 -1.67 -13.48 12.20
N ARG A 128 -1.52 -12.60 13.21
CA ARG A 128 -2.53 -12.42 14.26
C ARG A 128 -3.90 -12.09 13.68
N TYR A 129 -3.97 -11.17 12.72
CA TYR A 129 -5.22 -10.86 12.02
C TYR A 129 -5.82 -12.10 11.34
N ARG A 130 -5.01 -12.89 10.61
CA ARG A 130 -5.46 -14.11 9.92
C ARG A 130 -5.96 -15.20 10.86
N HIS A 131 -5.42 -15.29 12.07
CA HIS A 131 -5.90 -16.23 13.10
C HIS A 131 -7.24 -15.81 13.71
N GLY A 132 -7.70 -14.57 13.44
CA GLY A 132 -8.97 -14.04 13.90
C GLY A 132 -9.06 -13.81 15.41
N CYS A 133 -10.22 -13.33 15.87
CA CYS A 133 -10.39 -12.93 17.26
C CYS A 133 -10.21 -14.12 18.23
N PRO A 134 -9.21 -14.11 19.12
CA PRO A 134 -8.93 -15.25 20.00
C PRO A 134 -9.94 -15.41 21.14
N LEU A 135 -10.80 -14.40 21.37
CA LEU A 135 -11.77 -14.37 22.48
C LEU A 135 -13.05 -15.15 22.18
N HIS A 136 -13.31 -15.45 20.91
CA HIS A 136 -14.52 -16.13 20.49
C HIS A 136 -14.19 -17.45 19.78
N PRO A 137 -14.94 -18.54 20.04
CA PRO A 137 -14.66 -19.85 19.46
C PRO A 137 -14.52 -19.86 17.93
N ASN A 138 -15.32 -19.04 17.24
CA ASN A 138 -15.33 -18.97 15.78
C ASN A 138 -14.07 -18.33 15.19
N ARG A 139 -13.27 -17.61 15.99
CA ARG A 139 -12.05 -16.92 15.54
C ARG A 139 -12.25 -16.14 14.24
N SER A 140 -13.35 -15.40 14.17
CA SER A 140 -13.68 -14.61 12.97
C SER A 140 -12.78 -13.38 12.89
N VAL A 141 -12.33 -13.05 11.67
CA VAL A 141 -11.68 -11.76 11.37
C VAL A 141 -12.68 -10.60 11.32
N PHE A 142 -13.98 -10.93 11.21
CA PHE A 142 -15.10 -9.99 11.22
C PHE A 142 -15.72 -9.83 12.62
N CYS A 143 -15.01 -10.23 13.67
CA CYS A 143 -15.44 -9.94 15.04
C CYS A 143 -15.49 -8.42 15.26
N ASP A 144 -16.40 -7.96 16.10
CA ASP A 144 -16.61 -6.54 16.43
C ASP A 144 -16.37 -6.24 17.92
N CYS A 145 -15.92 -7.22 18.71
CA CYS A 145 -15.69 -7.01 20.13
C CYS A 145 -14.58 -6.00 20.39
N GLU A 146 -14.69 -5.28 21.51
CA GLU A 146 -13.83 -4.15 21.84
C GLU A 146 -12.34 -4.48 21.79
N GLN A 147 -11.92 -5.61 22.37
CA GLN A 147 -10.52 -6.01 22.41
C GLN A 147 -9.97 -6.36 21.01
N TRP A 148 -10.78 -6.96 20.14
CA TRP A 148 -10.38 -7.24 18.76
C TRP A 148 -10.22 -5.96 17.95
N THR A 149 -11.19 -5.06 18.07
CA THR A 149 -11.21 -3.75 17.44
C THR A 149 -10.04 -2.88 17.90
N ALA A 150 -9.72 -2.91 19.20
CA ALA A 150 -8.60 -2.17 19.78
C ALA A 150 -7.25 -2.54 19.17
N GLY A 151 -7.05 -3.81 18.80
CA GLY A 151 -5.80 -4.27 18.17
C GLY A 151 -5.50 -3.58 16.83
N PHE A 152 -6.52 -3.18 16.05
CA PHE A 152 -6.30 -2.42 14.81
C PHE A 152 -5.83 -0.99 15.09
N GLY A 153 -6.25 -0.40 16.21
CA GLY A 153 -5.83 0.94 16.66
C GLY A 153 -4.38 0.99 17.17
N ARG A 154 -3.77 -0.17 17.45
CA ARG A 154 -2.37 -0.28 17.92
C ARG A 154 -1.35 -0.38 16.81
N VAL A 155 -1.78 -0.53 15.55
CA VAL A 155 -0.87 -0.52 14.41
C VAL A 155 -0.16 0.83 14.33
N VAL A 156 1.17 0.81 14.33
CA VAL A 156 1.98 2.00 14.06
C VAL A 156 1.87 2.30 12.57
N ARG A 157 1.17 3.39 12.24
CA ARG A 157 0.98 3.89 10.88
C ARG A 157 2.07 4.92 10.56
N PRO A 158 2.47 5.09 9.29
CA PRO A 158 3.41 6.14 8.93
C PRO A 158 2.80 7.52 9.21
N ASP A 159 3.62 8.49 9.62
CA ASP A 159 3.17 9.87 9.77
C ASP A 159 2.97 10.49 8.38
N LEU A 160 1.71 10.71 8.00
CA LEU A 160 1.37 11.30 6.71
C LEU A 160 1.41 12.83 6.73
N ARG A 161 1.69 13.46 7.87
CA ARG A 161 1.72 14.92 7.96
C ARG A 161 2.77 15.49 7.01
N PRO A 162 2.42 16.52 6.22
CA PRO A 162 3.37 17.16 5.32
C PRO A 162 4.59 17.60 6.12
N THR A 163 5.77 17.22 5.64
CA THR A 163 7.03 17.67 6.24
C THR A 163 7.06 19.18 6.02
N PRO A 164 7.18 20.02 7.07
CA PRO A 164 7.25 21.46 6.87
C PRO A 164 8.41 21.74 5.92
N ALA A 165 8.14 22.54 4.90
CA ALA A 165 9.16 22.96 3.96
C ALA A 165 10.32 23.55 4.75
N VAL A 166 11.52 22.98 4.61
CA VAL A 166 12.74 23.57 5.14
C VAL A 166 12.86 24.93 4.46
N ALA A 167 12.60 26.00 5.21
CA ALA A 167 12.86 27.36 4.75
C ALA A 167 14.33 27.40 4.35
N ARG A 168 14.61 27.53 3.05
CA ARG A 168 15.96 27.79 2.58
C ARG A 168 16.26 29.22 3.02
N SER A 169 17.07 29.37 4.07
CA SER A 169 17.59 30.66 4.48
C SER A 169 18.29 31.30 3.29
N ALA A 170 17.73 32.41 2.82
CA ALA A 170 18.40 33.32 1.91
C ALA A 170 19.35 34.19 2.76
N GLU A 171 20.50 33.64 3.12
CA GLU A 171 21.64 34.40 3.58
C GLU A 171 22.82 33.96 2.72
N ASP A 172 23.06 34.73 1.66
CA ASP A 172 24.40 35.04 1.13
C ASP A 172 24.22 35.92 -0.13
N ALA A 173 24.12 37.22 0.10
CA ALA A 173 24.49 38.25 -0.85
C ALA A 173 24.97 39.47 -0.06
N HIS A 174 26.29 39.54 0.13
CA HIS A 174 27.03 40.79 0.35
C HIS A 174 27.78 41.09 -0.94
#